data_AF-A0A2P2PI19-F1
#
_entry.id   AF-A0A2P2PI19-F1
#
_cell.length_a   1.000
_cell.length_b   1.000
_cell.length_c   1.000
_cell.angle_alpha   90.00
_cell.angle_beta   90.00
_cell.angle_gamma   90.00
#
_symmetry.space_group_name_H-M   'P 1'
#
loop_
_entity.id
_entity.type
_entity.pdbx_description
1 polymer ?
#
loop_
_entity_poly.entity_id
_entity_poly.type
_entity_poly.pdbx_seq_one_letter_code
_entity_poly.pdbx_strand_id
1 'polypeptide(L)'
;MVIMEAGCPPPPPKQKPLTRLNAYVAKSPVGKRFKIAERKSTFTTELRAGTATFLTMAYILAVNASIISDSGGTCSVSDCVPLCSDPTVPVSNCTGSSALRVIQPDVSCKFEPVNPGYSACVERVRKDLIVATVASSLIGCLIMGVLANLPLALAPGMGTNAYFAYTVVGFHGSGNVSYQSALAAVFIEGLIFLAISAIGLRAKLAKLVPKPVRISSSAGIGLFLAFIGLQNNQGIGLVAYSPSTLLTLGACPSSSRASVAPVVTLPNGTVSLMPGGTVSGDILCLNGRMESPTFWLAVVGFVIIAYCLIKNVKGAIIYGIVFVTAVSWFRNTRVTAFPNTESGNAAHEYFKKVVDVHVIKTTAGALSFSTIGKGHFWEALVTFLYVDILDTTGTLYSMARFAGFTDQNGDFEGQYFAFISDATSIVVGSLLGTSPVTAYIESSTGIREGGRTGLTALTVAGYFFLAFFFTPLLASIPSWAVGPPLILVGVLMMRSVAEIEWNDMKEAVPAFITLILMPLTYSIAYGLIGGIGTYIVLHLWEWGAHLLLRFGVINKPIEREREGERERQNNGNGSSAKAAEIEV
;
A
#
# COMPACT_ATOMS: atom_id res chain seq x y z
N MET A 1 -9.76 -41.55 68.96
CA MET A 1 -10.38 -40.23 68.70
C MET A 1 -9.24 -39.25 68.45
N VAL A 2 -8.79 -39.15 67.19
CA VAL A 2 -7.76 -38.19 66.77
C VAL A 2 -8.51 -37.10 66.03
N ILE A 3 -8.54 -35.91 66.62
CA ILE A 3 -9.18 -34.72 66.05
C ILE A 3 -8.27 -34.26 64.90
N MET A 4 -8.75 -34.41 63.66
CA MET A 4 -8.14 -33.78 62.49
C MET A 4 -8.41 -32.28 62.57
N GLU A 5 -7.38 -31.47 62.83
CA GLU A 5 -7.43 -30.03 62.60
C GLU A 5 -7.58 -29.75 61.10
N ALA A 6 -8.70 -29.12 60.74
CA ALA A 6 -8.91 -28.57 59.41
C ALA A 6 -8.03 -27.33 59.25
N GLY A 7 -6.88 -27.48 58.60
CA GLY A 7 -6.04 -26.36 58.20
C GLY A 7 -6.80 -25.40 57.29
N CYS A 8 -6.74 -24.09 57.58
CA CYS A 8 -7.32 -23.05 56.74
C CYS A 8 -6.87 -23.18 55.28
N PRO A 9 -7.78 -22.98 54.30
CA PRO A 9 -7.38 -22.92 52.90
C PRO A 9 -6.38 -21.77 52.71
N PRO A 10 -5.31 -21.95 51.92
CA PRO A 10 -4.34 -20.90 51.66
C PRO A 10 -5.06 -19.68 51.04
N PRO A 11 -4.68 -18.44 51.41
CA PRO A 11 -5.26 -17.24 50.83
C PRO A 11 -5.10 -17.30 49.30
N PRO A 12 -6.13 -16.88 48.52
CA PRO A 12 -6.07 -16.94 47.08
C PRO A 12 -4.81 -16.21 46.60
N PRO A 13 -4.01 -16.81 45.69
CA PRO A 13 -2.77 -16.21 45.24
C PRO A 13 -3.06 -14.78 44.77
N LYS A 14 -2.27 -13.81 45.22
CA LYS A 14 -2.40 -12.40 44.80
C LYS A 14 -2.30 -12.35 43.28
N GLN A 15 -3.46 -12.30 42.61
CA GLN A 15 -3.52 -12.28 41.15
C GLN A 15 -2.67 -11.13 40.62
N LYS A 16 -1.80 -11.40 39.64
CA LYS A 16 -0.97 -10.39 39.00
C LYS A 16 -1.84 -9.21 38.54
N PRO A 17 -1.36 -7.96 38.66
CA PRO A 17 -2.17 -6.76 38.39
C PRO A 17 -2.78 -6.77 36.98
N LEU A 18 -2.05 -7.26 35.98
CA LEU A 18 -2.53 -7.43 34.61
C LEU A 18 -3.70 -8.41 34.50
N THR A 19 -3.70 -9.50 35.27
CA THR A 19 -4.78 -10.49 35.28
C THR A 19 -6.06 -9.90 35.90
N ARG A 20 -5.93 -9.07 36.94
CA ARG A 20 -7.06 -8.34 37.53
C ARG A 20 -7.66 -7.33 36.56
N LEU A 21 -6.82 -6.54 35.88
CA LEU A 21 -7.26 -5.58 34.87
C LEU A 21 -7.99 -6.29 33.72
N ASN A 22 -7.44 -7.39 33.21
CA ASN A 22 -8.05 -8.17 32.13
C ASN A 22 -9.42 -8.73 32.55
N ALA A 23 -9.54 -9.30 33.76
CA ALA A 23 -10.80 -9.82 34.26
C ALA A 23 -11.85 -8.71 34.51
N TYR A 24 -11.41 -7.54 34.98
CA TYR A 24 -12.26 -6.38 35.19
C TYR A 24 -12.81 -5.85 33.87
N VAL A 25 -11.93 -5.60 32.88
CA VAL A 25 -12.34 -5.09 31.58
C VAL A 25 -13.21 -6.10 30.83
N ALA A 26 -12.92 -7.40 30.91
CA ALA A 26 -13.74 -8.43 30.27
C ALA A 26 -15.19 -8.44 30.79
N LYS A 27 -15.41 -8.14 32.08
CA LYS A 27 -16.75 -8.05 32.69
C LYS A 27 -17.45 -6.72 32.47
N SER A 28 -16.69 -5.68 32.10
CA SER A 28 -17.22 -4.33 31.86
C SER A 28 -18.12 -4.27 30.62
N PRO A 29 -18.93 -3.20 30.46
CA PRO A 29 -19.72 -2.98 29.25
C PRO A 29 -18.87 -2.98 27.97
N VAL A 30 -17.63 -2.47 28.05
CA VAL A 30 -16.67 -2.48 26.94
C VAL A 30 -16.30 -3.92 26.59
N GLY A 31 -15.92 -4.75 27.58
CA GLY A 31 -15.56 -6.15 27.33
C GLY A 31 -16.68 -6.97 26.70
N LYS A 32 -17.93 -6.71 27.10
CA LYS A 32 -19.12 -7.33 26.52
C LYS A 32 -19.39 -6.84 25.10
N ARG A 33 -19.30 -5.52 24.84
CA ARG A 33 -19.50 -4.92 23.50
C ARG A 33 -18.53 -5.48 22.46
N PHE A 34 -17.25 -5.61 22.83
CA PHE A 34 -16.19 -6.11 21.95
C PHE A 34 -16.07 -7.65 21.93
N LYS A 35 -16.90 -8.36 22.72
CA LYS A 35 -16.90 -9.84 22.82
C LYS A 35 -15.51 -10.41 23.18
N ILE A 36 -14.75 -9.71 24.05
CA ILE A 36 -13.34 -10.04 24.35
C ILE A 36 -13.20 -11.48 24.86
N ALA A 37 -14.05 -11.87 25.82
CA ALA A 37 -14.03 -13.21 26.42
C ALA A 37 -14.47 -14.29 25.41
N GLU A 38 -15.52 -14.02 24.61
CA GLU A 38 -16.02 -14.95 23.60
C GLU A 38 -14.99 -15.23 22.50
N ARG A 39 -14.24 -14.20 22.10
CA ARG A 39 -13.17 -14.31 21.10
C ARG A 39 -11.84 -14.84 21.64
N LYS A 40 -11.81 -15.27 22.91
CA LYS A 40 -10.63 -15.83 23.61
C LYS A 40 -9.43 -14.86 23.60
N SER A 41 -9.69 -13.57 23.77
CA SER A 41 -8.66 -12.52 23.85
C SER A 41 -8.66 -11.84 25.23
N THR A 42 -7.68 -10.97 25.49
CA THR A 42 -7.61 -10.15 26.71
C THR A 42 -7.35 -8.69 26.37
N PHE A 43 -7.75 -7.76 27.24
CA PHE A 43 -7.53 -6.32 27.03
C PHE A 43 -6.06 -5.98 26.76
N THR A 44 -5.14 -6.57 27.53
CA THR A 44 -3.70 -6.36 27.32
C THR A 44 -3.18 -6.98 26.02
N THR A 45 -3.78 -8.08 25.56
CA THR A 45 -3.44 -8.70 24.27
C THR A 45 -3.86 -7.79 23.13
N GLU A 46 -5.07 -7.25 23.17
CA GLU A 46 -5.58 -6.32 22.15
C GLU A 46 -4.74 -5.04 22.06
N LEU A 47 -4.33 -4.45 23.21
CA LEU A 47 -3.47 -3.26 23.21
C LEU A 47 -2.09 -3.57 22.61
N ARG A 48 -1.52 -4.74 22.94
CA ARG A 48 -0.24 -5.18 22.36
C ARG A 48 -0.36 -5.49 20.88
N ALA A 49 -1.45 -6.14 20.46
CA ALA A 49 -1.75 -6.42 19.07
C ALA A 49 -1.89 -5.13 18.27
N GLY A 50 -2.65 -4.15 18.76
CA GLY A 50 -2.81 -2.86 18.10
C GLY A 50 -1.52 -2.07 18.04
N THR A 51 -0.68 -2.17 19.09
CA THR A 51 0.68 -1.62 19.05
C THR A 51 1.51 -2.30 17.96
N ALA A 52 1.50 -3.64 17.88
CA ALA A 52 2.23 -4.36 16.84
C ALA A 52 1.77 -3.97 15.43
N THR A 53 0.45 -3.92 15.20
CA THR A 53 -0.14 -3.48 13.93
C THR A 53 0.29 -2.07 13.57
N PHE A 54 0.14 -1.11 14.50
CA PHE A 54 0.55 0.28 14.25
C PHE A 54 2.03 0.36 13.92
N LEU A 55 2.87 -0.33 14.69
CA LEU A 55 4.31 -0.31 14.45
C LEU A 55 4.64 -0.88 13.05
N THR A 56 3.95 -1.94 12.62
CA THR A 56 4.20 -2.51 11.29
C THR A 56 3.71 -1.63 10.14
N MET A 57 2.67 -0.82 10.35
CA MET A 57 2.12 0.06 9.32
C MET A 57 2.66 1.50 9.39
N ALA A 58 3.38 1.89 10.45
CA ALA A 58 3.79 3.28 10.70
C ALA A 58 4.57 3.92 9.53
N TYR A 59 5.24 3.11 8.71
CA TYR A 59 5.94 3.58 7.53
C TYR A 59 5.00 4.32 6.56
N ILE A 60 3.71 3.96 6.51
CA ILE A 60 2.73 4.53 5.59
C ILE A 60 2.63 6.05 5.68
N LEU A 61 2.87 6.60 6.88
CA LEU A 61 2.82 8.03 7.15
C LEU A 61 3.80 8.79 6.25
N ALA A 62 4.98 8.21 6.00
CA ALA A 62 5.97 8.77 5.09
C ALA A 62 5.72 8.36 3.63
N VAL A 63 5.37 7.09 3.40
CA VAL A 63 5.29 6.53 2.04
C VAL A 63 4.14 7.09 1.24
N ASN A 64 2.94 7.17 1.83
CA ASN A 64 1.79 7.72 1.13
C ASN A 64 2.04 9.16 0.69
N ALA A 65 2.54 9.99 1.63
CA ALA A 65 2.89 11.37 1.33
C ALA A 65 3.95 11.49 0.23
N SER A 66 4.98 10.64 0.26
CA SER A 66 6.03 10.60 -0.76
C SER A 66 5.47 10.26 -2.15
N ILE A 67 4.74 9.14 -2.28
CA ILE A 67 4.19 8.68 -3.55
C ILE A 67 3.18 9.68 -4.11
N ILE A 68 2.27 10.19 -3.29
CA ILE A 68 1.24 11.12 -3.78
C ILE A 68 1.85 12.48 -4.11
N SER A 69 2.90 12.92 -3.42
CA SER A 69 3.60 14.18 -3.76
C SER A 69 4.32 14.13 -5.12
N ASP A 70 4.74 12.95 -5.59
CA ASP A 70 5.33 12.77 -6.94
C ASP A 70 4.35 13.10 -8.06
N SER A 71 3.04 13.07 -7.79
CA SER A 71 2.02 13.54 -8.74
C SER A 71 2.04 15.07 -8.93
N GLY A 72 2.79 15.80 -8.10
CA GLY A 72 2.76 17.25 -8.00
C GLY A 72 1.62 17.79 -7.14
N GLY A 73 0.66 16.95 -6.75
CA GLY A 73 -0.46 17.34 -5.90
C GLY A 73 -1.25 18.52 -6.47
N THR A 74 -1.55 19.50 -5.61
CA THR A 74 -2.24 20.73 -6.03
C THR A 74 -1.32 21.76 -6.69
N CYS A 75 -0.02 21.49 -6.81
CA CYS A 75 0.95 22.46 -7.32
C CYS A 75 0.86 22.62 -8.84
N SER A 76 0.98 23.85 -9.30
CA SER A 76 0.91 24.20 -10.72
C SER A 76 2.05 25.13 -11.14
N VAL A 77 2.07 25.53 -12.42
CA VAL A 77 3.07 26.48 -12.95
C VAL A 77 2.98 27.84 -12.24
N SER A 78 1.83 28.19 -11.64
CA SER A 78 1.66 29.42 -10.86
C SER A 78 2.51 29.46 -9.59
N ASP A 79 2.94 28.31 -9.06
CA ASP A 79 3.76 28.22 -7.86
C ASP A 79 5.26 28.38 -8.17
N CYS A 80 5.63 28.39 -9.46
CA CYS A 80 6.99 28.60 -9.89
C CYS A 80 7.37 30.08 -9.75
N VAL A 81 8.58 30.34 -9.26
CA VAL A 81 9.13 31.70 -9.17
C VAL A 81 9.93 32.03 -10.44
N PRO A 82 9.92 33.29 -10.91
CA PRO A 82 10.80 33.70 -12.00
C PRO A 82 12.27 33.52 -11.59
N LEU A 83 13.11 33.10 -12.53
CA LEU A 83 14.55 32.88 -12.28
C LEU A 83 15.38 33.72 -13.23
N CYS A 84 16.62 34.02 -12.85
CA CYS A 84 17.58 34.63 -13.75
C CYS A 84 18.24 33.55 -14.63
N SER A 85 18.73 33.93 -15.81
CA SER A 85 19.50 33.04 -16.69
C SER A 85 20.78 32.50 -16.04
N ASP A 86 21.34 33.24 -15.07
CA ASP A 86 22.35 32.74 -14.16
C ASP A 86 21.69 32.40 -12.80
N PRO A 87 21.68 31.12 -12.39
CA PRO A 87 21.03 30.69 -11.14
C PRO A 87 21.71 31.24 -9.87
N THR A 88 22.92 31.81 -9.98
CA THR A 88 23.63 32.44 -8.85
C THR A 88 23.22 33.89 -8.61
N VAL A 89 22.47 34.49 -9.55
CA VAL A 89 22.08 35.90 -9.52
C VAL A 89 20.60 36.03 -9.13
N PRO A 90 20.26 36.79 -8.07
CA PRO A 90 18.88 37.03 -7.70
C PRO A 90 18.14 37.83 -8.78
N VAL A 91 16.85 37.57 -8.95
CA VAL A 91 15.99 38.17 -10.00
C VAL A 91 16.05 39.70 -10.00
N SER A 92 16.21 40.32 -8.82
CA SER A 92 16.34 41.78 -8.66
C SER A 92 17.55 42.37 -9.40
N ASN A 93 18.63 41.60 -9.54
CA ASN A 93 19.88 42.04 -10.18
C ASN A 93 20.01 41.54 -11.63
N CYS A 94 19.04 40.75 -12.10
CA CYS A 94 19.05 40.13 -13.42
C CYS A 94 18.80 41.14 -14.56
N THR A 95 18.22 42.29 -14.25
CA THR A 95 17.85 43.33 -15.23
C THR A 95 18.97 44.34 -15.54
N GLY A 96 20.11 44.26 -14.83
CA GLY A 96 21.19 45.26 -14.90
C GLY A 96 22.32 44.98 -15.89
N SER A 97 22.33 43.85 -16.60
CA SER A 97 23.40 43.48 -17.53
C SER A 97 22.84 42.88 -18.82
N SER A 98 23.39 43.30 -19.97
CA SER A 98 22.98 42.88 -21.32
C SER A 98 23.15 41.36 -21.62
N ALA A 99 23.78 40.62 -20.71
CA ALA A 99 23.97 39.17 -20.79
C ALA A 99 22.99 38.35 -19.93
N LEU A 100 22.20 38.99 -19.06
CA LEU A 100 21.28 38.31 -18.15
C LEU A 100 19.82 38.54 -18.56
N ARG A 101 19.00 37.49 -18.49
CA ARG A 101 17.57 37.57 -18.81
C ARG A 101 16.75 36.88 -17.74
N VAL A 102 15.59 37.46 -17.43
CA VAL A 102 14.60 36.84 -16.54
C VAL A 102 13.84 35.77 -17.33
N ILE A 103 13.89 34.55 -16.84
CA ILE A 103 13.16 33.39 -17.36
C ILE A 103 11.83 33.34 -16.63
N GLN A 104 10.74 33.55 -17.37
CA GLN A 104 9.39 33.36 -16.86
C GLN A 104 9.08 31.87 -16.73
N PRO A 105 8.35 31.45 -15.68
CA PRO A 105 8.05 30.05 -15.47
C PRO A 105 7.10 29.53 -16.56
N ASP A 106 7.48 28.41 -17.14
CA ASP A 106 6.68 27.62 -18.07
C ASP A 106 6.45 26.21 -17.51
N VAL A 107 5.83 25.31 -18.28
CA VAL A 107 5.56 23.93 -17.83
C VAL A 107 6.85 23.18 -17.48
N SER A 108 8.00 23.57 -18.05
CA SER A 108 9.30 22.96 -17.75
C SER A 108 9.75 23.20 -16.31
N CYS A 109 9.21 24.22 -15.62
CA CYS A 109 9.55 24.55 -14.23
C CYS A 109 9.28 23.43 -13.21
N LYS A 110 8.44 22.47 -13.58
CA LYS A 110 8.09 21.30 -12.77
C LYS A 110 9.15 20.20 -12.81
N PHE A 111 10.00 20.19 -13.83
CA PHE A 111 10.95 19.12 -14.10
C PHE A 111 12.39 19.60 -13.88
N GLU A 112 13.33 18.66 -13.85
CA GLU A 112 14.71 19.00 -13.55
C GLU A 112 15.36 19.91 -14.62
N PRO A 113 16.09 20.96 -14.19
CA PRO A 113 16.29 21.42 -12.81
C PRO A 113 15.02 22.08 -12.22
N VAL A 114 14.49 21.49 -11.13
CA VAL A 114 13.17 21.87 -10.59
C VAL A 114 13.20 23.27 -10.00
N ASN A 115 12.17 24.07 -10.33
CA ASN A 115 12.05 25.42 -9.81
C ASN A 115 11.92 25.44 -8.27
N PRO A 116 12.67 26.32 -7.55
CA PRO A 116 12.59 26.40 -6.10
C PRO A 116 11.18 26.63 -5.55
N GLY A 117 10.37 27.48 -6.21
CA GLY A 117 8.99 27.75 -5.83
C GLY A 117 8.10 26.52 -5.93
N TYR A 118 8.24 25.76 -7.02
CA TYR A 118 7.52 24.50 -7.20
C TYR A 118 7.95 23.45 -6.17
N SER A 119 9.25 23.30 -5.93
CA SER A 119 9.76 22.36 -4.92
C SER A 119 9.23 22.66 -3.51
N ALA A 120 9.12 23.95 -3.15
CA ALA A 120 8.54 24.38 -1.88
C ALA A 120 7.03 24.10 -1.80
N CYS A 121 6.31 24.18 -2.93
CA CYS A 121 4.91 23.76 -2.99
C CYS A 121 4.76 22.25 -2.79
N VAL A 122 5.54 21.44 -3.51
CA VAL A 122 5.49 19.97 -3.39
C VAL A 122 5.81 19.53 -1.96
N GLU A 123 6.80 20.15 -1.31
CA GLU A 123 7.12 19.88 0.11
C GLU A 123 6.00 20.30 1.07
N ARG A 124 5.25 21.36 0.75
CA ARG A 124 4.05 21.75 1.53
C ARG A 124 2.94 20.71 1.37
N VAL A 125 2.68 20.27 0.13
CA VAL A 125 1.70 19.23 -0.17
C VAL A 125 2.09 17.92 0.53
N ARG A 126 3.37 17.54 0.50
CA ARG A 126 3.87 16.36 1.20
C ARG A 126 3.55 16.41 2.71
N LYS A 127 3.74 17.56 3.36
CA LYS A 127 3.38 17.76 4.77
C LYS A 127 1.87 17.68 5.01
N ASP A 128 1.07 18.30 4.14
CA ASP A 128 -0.40 18.20 4.18
C ASP A 128 -0.86 16.74 4.06
N LEU A 129 -0.23 15.95 3.18
CA LEU A 129 -0.56 14.54 2.95
C LEU A 129 -0.25 13.64 4.14
N ILE A 130 0.80 13.93 4.92
CA ILE A 130 1.08 13.18 6.16
C ILE A 130 -0.10 13.36 7.12
N VAL A 131 -0.55 14.60 7.31
CA VAL A 131 -1.69 14.93 8.18
C VAL A 131 -2.99 14.32 7.64
N ALA A 132 -3.22 14.38 6.32
CA ALA A 132 -4.36 13.74 5.67
C ALA A 132 -4.37 12.22 5.88
N THR A 133 -3.20 11.56 5.77
CA THR A 133 -3.01 10.13 6.03
C THR A 133 -3.36 9.77 7.46
N VAL A 134 -2.86 10.54 8.42
CA VAL A 134 -3.15 10.34 9.85
C VAL A 134 -4.65 10.48 10.13
N ALA A 135 -5.27 11.56 9.64
CA ALA A 135 -6.67 11.87 9.87
C ALA A 135 -7.61 10.83 9.24
N SER A 136 -7.37 10.44 7.99
CA SER A 136 -8.20 9.46 7.29
C SER A 136 -8.07 8.06 7.92
N SER A 137 -6.85 7.65 8.27
CA SER A 137 -6.58 6.36 8.93
C SER A 137 -7.15 6.30 10.35
N LEU A 138 -7.09 7.41 11.09
CA LEU A 138 -7.71 7.55 12.42
C LEU A 138 -9.21 7.29 12.36
N ILE A 139 -9.91 7.99 11.45
CA ILE A 139 -11.36 7.87 11.29
C ILE A 139 -11.71 6.46 10.83
N GLY A 140 -11.00 5.91 9.85
CA GLY A 140 -11.25 4.56 9.35
C GLY A 140 -11.03 3.47 10.39
N CYS A 141 -9.93 3.53 11.15
CA CYS A 141 -9.66 2.59 12.24
C CYS A 141 -10.68 2.72 13.38
N LEU A 142 -11.16 3.94 13.66
CA LEU A 142 -12.20 4.16 14.67
C LEU A 142 -13.51 3.52 14.25
N ILE A 143 -13.96 3.74 13.02
CA ILE A 143 -15.21 3.16 12.50
C ILE A 143 -15.10 1.63 12.45
N MET A 144 -13.99 1.09 11.96
CA MET A 144 -13.75 -0.36 11.91
C MET A 144 -13.73 -0.99 13.30
N GLY A 145 -13.11 -0.31 14.26
CA GLY A 145 -13.07 -0.73 15.66
C GLY A 145 -14.45 -0.73 16.30
N VAL A 146 -15.19 0.38 16.22
CA VAL A 146 -16.47 0.56 16.94
C VAL A 146 -17.63 -0.20 16.28
N LEU A 147 -17.73 -0.18 14.94
CA LEU A 147 -18.88 -0.72 14.21
C LEU A 147 -18.67 -2.18 13.80
N ALA A 148 -17.57 -2.48 13.12
CA ALA A 148 -17.31 -3.84 12.63
C ALA A 148 -16.77 -4.77 13.72
N ASN A 149 -16.16 -4.20 14.77
CA ASN A 149 -15.50 -4.94 15.84
C ASN A 149 -14.45 -5.92 15.26
N LEU A 150 -13.64 -5.49 14.28
CA LEU A 150 -12.60 -6.33 13.67
C LEU A 150 -11.21 -5.77 13.97
N PRO A 151 -10.18 -6.64 14.13
CA PRO A 151 -8.80 -6.23 14.46
C PRO A 151 -8.04 -5.71 13.23
N LEU A 152 -8.71 -4.94 12.36
CA LEU A 152 -8.18 -4.49 11.08
C LEU A 152 -7.93 -2.99 11.12
N ALA A 153 -6.73 -2.59 10.72
CA ALA A 153 -6.38 -1.20 10.54
C ALA A 153 -6.69 -0.77 9.10
N LEU A 154 -7.15 0.47 8.95
CA LEU A 154 -7.42 1.10 7.66
C LEU A 154 -6.44 2.23 7.43
N ALA A 155 -5.88 2.30 6.23
CA ALA A 155 -4.98 3.36 5.81
C ALA A 155 -4.91 3.47 4.27
N PRO A 156 -4.40 4.58 3.70
CA PRO A 156 -4.28 4.74 2.23
C PRO A 156 -3.59 3.57 1.51
N GLY A 157 -4.27 2.93 0.55
CA GLY A 157 -3.78 1.73 -0.12
C GLY A 157 -2.54 1.98 -0.98
N MET A 158 -1.38 1.43 -0.64
CA MET A 158 -0.15 1.76 -1.39
C MET A 158 -0.21 1.45 -2.89
N GLY A 159 -0.93 0.39 -3.25
CA GLY A 159 -1.17 0.04 -4.64
C GLY A 159 -2.00 1.09 -5.38
N THR A 160 -3.12 1.49 -4.79
CA THR A 160 -4.00 2.52 -5.36
C THR A 160 -3.32 3.91 -5.35
N ASN A 161 -2.44 4.18 -4.38
CA ASN A 161 -1.63 5.39 -4.33
C ASN A 161 -0.68 5.50 -5.54
N ALA A 162 0.02 4.43 -5.87
CA ALA A 162 0.93 4.41 -7.01
C ALA A 162 0.16 4.53 -8.34
N TYR A 163 -0.97 3.81 -8.48
CA TYR A 163 -1.84 3.97 -9.65
C TYR A 163 -2.36 5.41 -9.78
N PHE A 164 -2.82 6.01 -8.68
CA PHE A 164 -3.26 7.39 -8.62
C PHE A 164 -2.14 8.36 -9.08
N ALA A 165 -0.96 8.25 -8.48
CA ALA A 165 0.12 9.20 -8.70
C ALA A 165 0.77 9.08 -10.08
N TYR A 166 0.99 7.86 -10.56
CA TYR A 166 1.82 7.63 -11.75
C TYR A 166 1.02 7.30 -13.01
N THR A 167 -0.16 6.68 -12.88
CA THR A 167 -0.97 6.29 -14.04
C THR A 167 -2.06 7.31 -14.34
N VAL A 168 -2.77 7.79 -13.31
CA VAL A 168 -3.89 8.73 -13.51
C VAL A 168 -3.39 10.17 -13.62
N VAL A 169 -2.68 10.64 -12.60
CA VAL A 169 -2.19 12.03 -12.54
C VAL A 169 -0.86 12.18 -13.29
N GLY A 170 0.00 11.17 -13.24
CA GLY A 170 1.34 11.20 -13.82
C GLY A 170 2.33 12.03 -12.99
N PHE A 171 3.62 11.81 -13.22
CA PHE A 171 4.69 12.50 -12.51
C PHE A 171 4.59 14.01 -12.73
N HIS A 172 4.46 14.78 -11.65
CA HIS A 172 4.21 16.23 -11.64
C HIS A 172 3.02 16.70 -12.50
N GLY A 173 2.00 15.84 -12.66
CA GLY A 173 0.79 16.15 -13.41
C GLY A 173 0.97 16.02 -14.91
N SER A 174 1.86 15.14 -15.36
CA SER A 174 2.09 14.84 -16.78
C SER A 174 0.99 14.00 -17.43
N GLY A 175 0.07 13.44 -16.65
CA GLY A 175 -1.02 12.59 -17.11
C GLY A 175 -2.23 13.37 -17.66
N ASN A 176 -3.24 12.62 -18.10
CA ASN A 176 -4.44 13.20 -18.73
C ASN A 176 -5.45 13.79 -17.73
N VAL A 177 -5.33 13.44 -16.44
CA VAL A 177 -6.26 13.83 -15.39
C VAL A 177 -5.51 14.62 -14.34
N SER A 178 -6.03 15.79 -13.95
CA SER A 178 -5.43 16.59 -12.89
C SER A 178 -5.57 15.90 -11.52
N TYR A 179 -4.70 16.24 -10.58
CA TYR A 179 -4.78 15.76 -9.19
C TYR A 179 -6.18 15.96 -8.57
N GLN A 180 -6.74 17.16 -8.71
CA GLN A 180 -8.04 17.52 -8.15
C GLN A 180 -9.20 16.75 -8.81
N SER A 181 -9.08 16.49 -10.10
CA SER A 181 -10.03 15.66 -10.85
C SER A 181 -9.94 14.19 -10.43
N ALA A 182 -8.73 13.67 -10.20
CA ALA A 182 -8.53 12.32 -9.72
C ALA A 182 -9.09 12.13 -8.30
N LEU A 183 -8.90 13.11 -7.40
CA LEU A 183 -9.53 13.10 -6.07
C LEU A 183 -11.06 13.13 -6.17
N ALA A 184 -11.63 13.90 -7.09
CA ALA A 184 -13.07 13.92 -7.33
C ALA A 184 -13.60 12.56 -7.82
N ALA A 185 -12.83 11.83 -8.64
CA ALA A 185 -13.17 10.47 -9.03
C ALA A 185 -13.17 9.53 -7.81
N VAL A 186 -12.15 9.57 -6.96
CA VAL A 186 -12.07 8.76 -5.72
C VAL A 186 -13.21 9.12 -4.74
N PHE A 187 -13.59 10.39 -4.67
CA PHE A 187 -14.72 10.81 -3.84
C PHE A 187 -16.04 10.21 -4.34
N ILE A 188 -16.31 10.27 -5.65
CA ILE A 188 -17.51 9.68 -6.26
C ILE A 188 -17.51 8.16 -6.12
N GLU A 189 -16.36 7.52 -6.34
CA GLU A 189 -16.15 6.09 -6.08
C GLU A 189 -16.54 5.72 -4.65
N GLY A 190 -16.01 6.44 -3.65
CA GLY A 190 -16.34 6.21 -2.24
C GLY A 190 -17.83 6.33 -1.95
N LEU A 191 -18.52 7.29 -2.57
CA LEU A 191 -19.98 7.42 -2.46
C LEU A 191 -20.74 6.26 -3.11
N ILE A 192 -20.33 5.83 -4.31
CA ILE A 192 -20.90 4.67 -4.99
C ILE A 192 -20.73 3.43 -4.10
N PHE A 193 -19.56 3.25 -3.50
CA PHE A 193 -19.31 2.15 -2.60
C PHE A 193 -20.07 2.20 -1.30
N LEU A 194 -20.25 3.38 -0.73
CA LEU A 194 -21.05 3.54 0.46
C LEU A 194 -22.50 3.12 0.15
N ALA A 195 -23.04 3.52 -1.00
CA ALA A 195 -24.36 3.12 -1.46
C ALA A 195 -24.48 1.61 -1.73
N ILE A 196 -23.55 1.01 -2.47
CA ILE A 196 -23.52 -0.42 -2.76
C ILE A 196 -23.37 -1.26 -1.47
N SER A 197 -22.56 -0.79 -0.52
CA SER A 197 -22.36 -1.45 0.77
C SER A 197 -23.61 -1.34 1.64
N ALA A 198 -24.29 -0.19 1.66
CA ALA A 198 -25.56 -0.01 2.37
C ALA A 198 -26.68 -0.92 1.86
N ILE A 199 -26.70 -1.21 0.55
CA ILE A 199 -27.66 -2.16 -0.07
C ILE A 199 -27.25 -3.63 0.19
N GLY A 200 -26.03 -3.89 0.68
CA GLY A 200 -25.50 -5.23 0.88
C GLY A 200 -25.07 -5.95 -0.40
N LEU A 201 -24.94 -5.22 -1.51
CA LEU A 201 -24.56 -5.79 -2.81
C LEU A 201 -23.05 -6.02 -2.92
N ARG A 202 -22.22 -5.34 -2.10
CA ARG A 202 -20.75 -5.43 -2.18
C ARG A 202 -20.23 -6.85 -1.94
N ALA A 203 -20.79 -7.57 -0.97
CA ALA A 203 -20.43 -8.97 -0.72
C ALA A 203 -20.77 -9.91 -1.90
N LYS A 204 -21.83 -9.60 -2.66
CA LYS A 204 -22.16 -10.36 -3.87
C LYS A 204 -21.19 -10.05 -5.02
N LEU A 205 -20.82 -8.78 -5.19
CA LEU A 205 -19.81 -8.38 -6.17
C LEU A 205 -18.46 -9.04 -5.90
N ALA A 206 -18.05 -9.10 -4.62
CA ALA A 206 -16.86 -9.80 -4.17
C ALA A 206 -16.83 -11.30 -4.57
N LYS A 207 -18.00 -11.95 -4.65
CA LYS A 207 -18.14 -13.36 -5.04
C LYS A 207 -18.12 -13.57 -6.56
N LEU A 208 -18.28 -12.52 -7.37
CA LEU A 208 -18.16 -12.61 -8.84
C LEU A 208 -16.71 -12.77 -9.30
N VAL A 209 -15.75 -12.39 -8.45
CA VAL A 209 -14.33 -12.45 -8.77
C VAL A 209 -13.84 -13.89 -8.65
N PRO A 210 -13.18 -14.45 -9.69
CA PRO A 210 -12.60 -15.78 -9.62
C PRO A 210 -11.64 -15.93 -8.44
N LYS A 211 -11.75 -17.04 -7.72
CA LYS A 211 -10.87 -17.40 -6.60
C LYS A 211 -9.37 -17.26 -6.94
N PRO A 212 -8.83 -17.79 -8.06
CA PRO A 212 -7.41 -17.67 -8.38
C PRO A 212 -6.97 -16.22 -8.57
N VAL A 213 -7.79 -15.40 -9.23
CA VAL A 213 -7.51 -13.96 -9.40
C VAL A 213 -7.54 -13.28 -8.04
N ARG A 214 -8.59 -13.44 -7.25
CA ARG A 214 -8.72 -12.80 -5.92
C ARG A 214 -7.54 -13.10 -4.99
N ILE A 215 -7.04 -14.34 -4.97
CA ILE A 215 -5.89 -14.74 -4.15
C ILE A 215 -4.60 -14.14 -4.72
N SER A 216 -4.35 -14.33 -6.02
CA SER A 216 -3.15 -13.82 -6.70
C SER A 216 -3.07 -12.29 -6.73
N SER A 217 -4.19 -11.57 -6.72
CA SER A 217 -4.23 -10.11 -6.62
C SER A 217 -3.43 -9.59 -5.43
N SER A 218 -3.59 -10.20 -4.25
CA SER A 218 -2.86 -9.80 -3.04
C SER A 218 -1.34 -9.93 -3.22
N ALA A 219 -0.87 -11.05 -3.75
CA ALA A 219 0.55 -11.29 -3.98
C ALA A 219 1.10 -10.44 -5.14
N GLY A 220 0.29 -10.15 -6.16
CA GLY A 220 0.65 -9.26 -7.26
C GLY A 220 0.83 -7.82 -6.79
N ILE A 221 -0.05 -7.34 -5.90
CA ILE A 221 0.10 -6.04 -5.23
C ILE A 221 1.39 -6.05 -4.39
N GLY A 222 1.66 -7.12 -3.64
CA GLY A 222 2.92 -7.27 -2.90
C GLY A 222 4.17 -7.22 -3.79
N LEU A 223 4.14 -7.89 -4.95
CA LEU A 223 5.24 -7.87 -5.93
C LEU A 223 5.42 -6.46 -6.54
N PHE A 224 4.31 -5.75 -6.80
CA PHE A 224 4.32 -4.37 -7.25
C PHE A 224 4.93 -3.42 -6.20
N LEU A 225 4.58 -3.57 -4.93
CA LEU A 225 5.16 -2.79 -3.84
C LEU A 225 6.65 -3.09 -3.64
N ALA A 226 7.05 -4.36 -3.73
CA ALA A 226 8.45 -4.73 -3.71
C ALA A 226 9.21 -4.10 -4.88
N PHE A 227 8.61 -4.07 -6.07
CA PHE A 227 9.19 -3.40 -7.24
C PHE A 227 9.36 -1.88 -7.02
N ILE A 228 8.36 -1.18 -6.45
CA ILE A 228 8.47 0.23 -6.05
C ILE A 228 9.61 0.42 -5.03
N GLY A 229 9.71 -0.48 -4.03
CA GLY A 229 10.76 -0.45 -3.02
C GLY A 229 12.17 -0.71 -3.56
N LEU A 230 12.29 -1.27 -4.76
CA LEU A 230 13.56 -1.45 -5.47
C LEU A 230 13.97 -0.25 -6.33
N GLN A 231 13.04 0.67 -6.63
CA GLN A 231 13.31 1.85 -7.47
C GLN A 231 14.03 2.97 -6.71
N ASN A 232 14.62 3.90 -7.45
CA ASN A 232 15.38 5.03 -6.90
C ASN A 232 14.50 6.05 -6.16
N ASN A 233 13.31 6.36 -6.68
CA ASN A 233 12.49 7.47 -6.17
C ASN A 233 11.92 7.16 -4.78
N GLN A 234 11.42 5.94 -4.59
CA GLN A 234 10.66 5.54 -3.41
C GLN A 234 11.36 4.49 -2.54
N GLY A 235 12.52 4.00 -2.97
CA GLY A 235 13.10 2.77 -2.42
C GLY A 235 14.62 2.79 -2.26
N ILE A 236 15.19 1.58 -2.30
CA ILE A 236 16.64 1.38 -2.11
C ILE A 236 17.46 1.79 -3.34
N GLY A 237 16.82 1.88 -4.50
CA GLY A 237 17.45 2.24 -5.76
C GLY A 237 18.25 1.14 -6.44
N LEU A 238 17.94 -0.13 -6.21
CA LEU A 238 18.64 -1.25 -6.85
C LEU A 238 18.31 -1.38 -8.34
N VAL A 239 17.12 -0.98 -8.75
CA VAL A 239 16.63 -1.09 -10.14
C VAL A 239 16.64 0.29 -10.80
N ALA A 240 17.21 0.36 -12.00
CA ALA A 240 17.29 1.56 -12.82
C ALA A 240 16.76 1.30 -14.24
N TYR A 241 16.46 2.37 -14.97
CA TYR A 241 15.98 2.29 -16.34
C TYR A 241 17.12 1.98 -17.32
N SER A 242 16.82 1.15 -18.32
CA SER A 242 17.69 0.94 -19.48
C SER A 242 16.88 1.03 -20.78
N PRO A 243 17.32 1.80 -21.78
CA PRO A 243 16.62 1.89 -23.07
C PRO A 243 16.60 0.56 -23.84
N SER A 244 17.52 -0.37 -23.53
CA SER A 244 17.64 -1.65 -24.26
C SER A 244 16.89 -2.81 -23.62
N THR A 245 16.70 -2.77 -22.29
CA THR A 245 16.17 -3.92 -21.52
C THR A 245 15.02 -3.54 -20.59
N LEU A 246 14.58 -2.27 -20.60
CA LEU A 246 13.66 -1.64 -19.66
C LEU A 246 14.20 -1.54 -18.22
N LEU A 247 14.85 -2.59 -17.72
CA LEU A 247 15.36 -2.70 -16.35
C LEU A 247 16.84 -3.09 -16.34
N THR A 248 17.63 -2.38 -15.54
CA THR A 248 19.04 -2.67 -15.31
C THR A 248 19.41 -2.46 -13.84
N LEU A 249 20.63 -2.85 -13.50
CA LEU A 249 21.20 -2.65 -12.17
C LEU A 249 21.49 -1.15 -11.96
N GLY A 250 20.96 -0.61 -10.86
CA GLY A 250 21.08 0.79 -10.47
C GLY A 250 22.05 1.01 -9.31
N ALA A 251 21.57 1.71 -8.29
CA ALA A 251 22.26 2.08 -7.06
C ALA A 251 23.49 2.96 -7.32
N CYS A 252 23.33 3.94 -8.21
CA CYS A 252 24.39 4.86 -8.59
C CYS A 252 24.36 6.11 -7.71
N PRO A 253 25.52 6.74 -7.43
CA PRO A 253 25.57 8.00 -6.68
C PRO A 253 24.72 9.08 -7.37
N SER A 254 24.15 10.03 -6.61
CA SER A 254 23.30 11.09 -7.17
C SER A 254 23.98 11.89 -8.28
N SER A 255 25.32 12.04 -8.25
CA SER A 255 26.10 12.70 -9.30
C SER A 255 26.17 11.93 -10.63
N SER A 256 25.80 10.66 -10.64
CA SER A 256 25.87 9.76 -11.79
C SER A 256 24.49 9.28 -12.23
N ARG A 257 23.45 9.96 -11.75
CA ARG A 257 22.06 9.79 -12.19
C ARG A 257 21.74 10.88 -13.21
N ALA A 258 20.85 10.54 -14.13
CA ALA A 258 20.30 11.47 -15.09
C ALA A 258 18.79 11.28 -15.21
N SER A 259 18.08 12.39 -15.34
CA SER A 259 16.69 12.40 -15.77
C SER A 259 16.58 11.99 -17.24
N VAL A 260 15.46 11.37 -17.58
CA VAL A 260 15.16 10.92 -18.94
C VAL A 260 13.94 11.67 -19.43
N ALA A 261 14.05 12.29 -20.59
CA ALA A 261 12.96 12.98 -21.26
C ALA A 261 12.78 12.42 -22.69
N PRO A 262 11.55 12.06 -23.10
CA PRO A 262 11.28 11.66 -24.47
C PRO A 262 11.42 12.87 -25.41
N VAL A 263 12.20 12.70 -26.46
CA VAL A 263 12.45 13.72 -27.47
C VAL A 263 12.13 13.21 -28.87
N VAL A 264 11.64 14.10 -29.71
CA VAL A 264 11.44 13.86 -31.15
C VAL A 264 12.42 14.70 -31.95
N THR A 265 13.05 14.06 -32.92
CA THR A 265 13.85 14.74 -33.95
C THR A 265 12.94 15.18 -35.07
N LEU A 266 12.75 16.49 -35.23
CA LEU A 266 12.03 17.04 -36.36
C LEU A 266 12.81 16.80 -37.67
N PRO A 267 12.14 16.83 -38.84
CA PRO A 267 12.80 16.64 -40.15
C PRO A 267 13.92 17.66 -40.44
N ASN A 268 13.93 18.79 -39.76
CA ASN A 268 14.98 19.82 -39.82
C ASN A 268 16.22 19.50 -38.94
N GLY A 269 16.27 18.33 -38.31
CA GLY A 269 17.35 17.90 -37.42
C GLY A 269 17.28 18.51 -36.01
N THR A 270 16.28 19.32 -35.69
CA THR A 270 16.09 19.89 -34.34
C THR A 270 15.43 18.87 -33.41
N VAL A 271 15.88 18.82 -32.17
CA VAL A 271 15.33 17.93 -31.13
C VAL A 271 14.38 18.74 -30.26
N SER A 272 13.12 18.30 -30.16
CA SER A 272 12.15 18.89 -29.23
C SER A 272 11.60 17.84 -28.28
N LEU A 273 11.12 18.24 -27.10
CA LEU A 273 10.38 17.34 -26.22
C LEU A 273 9.16 16.79 -26.95
N MET A 274 8.91 15.49 -26.79
CA MET A 274 7.77 14.83 -27.41
C MET A 274 6.48 15.39 -26.77
N PRO A 275 5.51 15.89 -27.56
CA PRO A 275 4.24 16.35 -27.01
C PRO A 275 3.54 15.23 -26.22
N GLY A 276 3.22 15.48 -24.95
CA GLY A 276 2.64 14.47 -24.05
C GLY A 276 3.65 13.46 -23.47
N GLY A 277 4.95 13.66 -23.73
CA GLY A 277 6.00 12.85 -23.16
C GLY A 277 6.24 13.13 -21.67
N THR A 278 6.39 12.07 -20.88
CA THR A 278 6.65 12.18 -19.44
C THR A 278 8.15 12.29 -19.17
N VAL A 279 8.57 13.33 -18.45
CA VAL A 279 9.95 13.45 -17.96
C VAL A 279 10.06 12.68 -16.66
N SER A 280 11.08 11.84 -16.52
CA SER A 280 11.33 11.08 -15.31
C SER A 280 12.58 11.59 -14.59
N GLY A 281 12.51 11.76 -13.28
CA GLY A 281 13.63 12.23 -12.45
C GLY A 281 14.62 11.11 -12.11
N ASP A 282 15.91 11.33 -12.38
CA ASP A 282 17.04 10.51 -11.91
C ASP A 282 16.93 8.97 -12.04
N ILE A 283 16.22 8.47 -13.07
CA ILE A 283 16.03 7.03 -13.29
C ILE A 283 17.16 6.36 -14.08
N LEU A 284 17.94 7.12 -14.85
CA LEU A 284 19.03 6.59 -15.65
C LEU A 284 20.33 6.62 -14.85
N CYS A 285 20.96 5.45 -14.71
CA CYS A 285 22.31 5.37 -14.17
C CYS A 285 23.35 5.45 -15.29
N LEU A 286 24.23 6.45 -15.24
CA LEU A 286 25.33 6.62 -16.17
C LEU A 286 26.51 5.71 -15.84
N ASN A 287 27.02 5.78 -14.60
CA ASN A 287 28.20 5.03 -14.11
C ASN A 287 28.08 4.75 -12.60
N GLY A 288 28.95 3.88 -12.07
CA GLY A 288 29.05 3.63 -10.62
C GLY A 288 27.89 2.80 -10.05
N ARG A 289 27.52 1.71 -10.73
CA ARG A 289 26.44 0.82 -10.28
C ARG A 289 26.79 0.18 -8.93
N MET A 290 25.82 0.15 -8.02
CA MET A 290 25.98 -0.32 -6.63
C MET A 290 27.00 0.47 -5.78
N GLU A 291 27.41 1.67 -6.20
CA GLU A 291 28.33 2.52 -5.42
C GLU A 291 27.60 3.54 -4.54
N SER A 292 26.27 3.63 -4.62
CA SER A 292 25.50 4.57 -3.81
C SER A 292 25.58 4.22 -2.32
N PRO A 293 25.99 5.17 -1.45
CA PRO A 293 26.07 4.93 -0.01
C PRO A 293 24.67 4.78 0.62
N THR A 294 23.65 5.46 0.08
CA THR A 294 22.26 5.35 0.56
C THR A 294 21.67 3.96 0.29
N PHE A 295 22.06 3.33 -0.82
CA PHE A 295 21.66 1.97 -1.15
C PHE A 295 22.21 0.97 -0.12
N TRP A 296 23.52 1.03 0.18
CA TRP A 296 24.12 0.11 1.15
C TRP A 296 23.56 0.28 2.56
N LEU A 297 23.27 1.52 2.97
CA LEU A 297 22.59 1.77 4.24
C LEU A 297 21.20 1.11 4.26
N ALA A 298 20.44 1.23 3.17
CA ALA A 298 19.15 0.58 3.04
C ALA A 298 19.24 -0.95 3.03
N VAL A 299 20.26 -1.54 2.41
CA VAL A 299 20.54 -2.99 2.47
C VAL A 299 20.81 -3.44 3.90
N VAL A 300 21.58 -2.68 4.68
CA VAL A 300 21.77 -2.98 6.12
C VAL A 300 20.43 -2.91 6.86
N GLY A 301 19.60 -1.90 6.56
CA GLY A 301 18.23 -1.80 7.07
C GLY A 301 17.38 -3.03 6.74
N PHE A 302 17.42 -3.50 5.49
CA PHE A 302 16.75 -4.72 5.03
C PHE A 302 17.18 -5.94 5.85
N VAL A 303 18.49 -6.13 6.02
CA VAL A 303 19.06 -7.25 6.78
C VAL A 303 18.62 -7.21 8.25
N ILE A 304 18.60 -6.03 8.87
CA ILE A 304 18.10 -5.85 10.24
C ILE A 304 16.64 -6.27 10.35
N ILE A 305 15.78 -5.81 9.42
CA ILE A 305 14.35 -6.18 9.42
C ILE A 305 14.21 -7.70 9.23
N ALA A 306 14.90 -8.27 8.24
CA ALA A 306 14.84 -9.70 7.94
C ALA A 306 15.28 -10.53 9.15
N TYR A 307 16.38 -10.17 9.81
CA TYR A 307 16.87 -10.86 11.00
C TYR A 307 15.88 -10.75 12.18
N CYS A 308 15.32 -9.56 12.41
CA CYS A 308 14.28 -9.35 13.42
C CYS A 308 13.01 -10.18 13.13
N LEU A 309 12.60 -10.30 11.85
CA LEU A 309 11.49 -11.15 11.44
C LEU A 309 11.78 -12.63 11.69
N ILE A 310 12.99 -13.11 11.37
CA ILE A 310 13.44 -14.50 11.64
C ILE A 310 13.36 -14.81 13.15
N LYS A 311 13.79 -13.86 13.98
CA LYS A 311 13.75 -13.99 15.45
C LYS A 311 12.36 -13.71 16.05
N ASN A 312 11.34 -13.45 15.21
CA ASN A 312 9.99 -13.10 15.63
C ASN A 312 9.94 -11.92 16.63
N VAL A 313 10.83 -10.94 16.44
CA VAL A 313 10.86 -9.71 17.24
C VAL A 313 9.69 -8.81 16.84
N LYS A 314 9.04 -8.21 17.82
CA LYS A 314 7.88 -7.34 17.61
C LYS A 314 8.32 -6.00 17.04
N GLY A 315 7.57 -5.47 16.08
CA GLY A 315 7.96 -4.23 15.40
C GLY A 315 9.24 -4.37 14.57
N ALA A 316 9.55 -5.59 14.08
CA ALA A 316 10.75 -5.87 13.28
C ALA A 316 11.01 -4.85 12.16
N ILE A 317 9.94 -4.42 11.49
CA ILE A 317 9.99 -3.44 10.39
C ILE A 317 10.48 -2.07 10.88
N ILE A 318 10.05 -1.62 12.06
CA ILE A 318 10.44 -0.31 12.61
C ILE A 318 11.92 -0.25 12.95
N TYR A 319 12.51 -1.31 13.48
CA TYR A 319 13.92 -1.26 13.86
C TYR A 319 14.81 -0.94 12.67
N GLY A 320 14.51 -1.48 11.49
CA GLY A 320 15.22 -1.12 10.26
C GLY A 320 14.98 0.32 9.83
N ILE A 321 13.73 0.78 9.84
CA ILE A 321 13.39 2.17 9.48
C ILE A 321 14.11 3.15 10.42
N VAL A 322 14.00 2.94 11.73
CA VAL A 322 14.62 3.79 12.75
C VAL A 322 16.13 3.77 12.61
N PHE A 323 16.75 2.61 12.37
CA PHE A 323 18.19 2.51 12.16
C PHE A 323 18.64 3.33 10.95
N VAL A 324 18.04 3.09 9.78
CA VAL A 324 18.40 3.80 8.54
C VAL A 324 18.13 5.29 8.68
N THR A 325 16.99 5.66 9.26
CA THR A 325 16.60 7.06 9.46
C THR A 325 17.54 7.78 10.43
N ALA A 326 17.88 7.17 11.57
CA ALA A 326 18.78 7.75 12.56
C ALA A 326 20.18 7.99 11.98
N VAL A 327 20.71 7.03 11.20
CA VAL A 327 21.99 7.21 10.50
C VAL A 327 21.89 8.32 9.44
N SER A 328 20.73 8.45 8.79
CA SER A 328 20.49 9.46 7.75
C SER A 328 20.27 10.88 8.32
N TRP A 329 20.05 11.05 9.62
CA TRP A 329 19.90 12.39 10.22
C TRP A 329 21.24 13.12 10.44
N PHE A 330 22.38 12.41 10.38
CA PHE A 330 23.69 13.02 10.52
C PHE A 330 24.09 13.81 9.27
N ARG A 331 24.06 15.15 9.37
CA ARG A 331 24.30 16.08 8.25
C ARG A 331 25.66 15.92 7.56
N ASN A 332 26.70 15.54 8.30
CA ASN A 332 28.07 15.47 7.78
C ASN A 332 28.38 14.14 7.03
N THR A 333 27.37 13.39 6.63
CA THR A 333 27.53 12.08 5.99
C THR A 333 27.00 12.07 4.56
N ARG A 334 27.51 11.17 3.72
CA ARG A 334 27.04 10.99 2.33
C ARG A 334 25.63 10.37 2.23
N VAL A 335 25.05 9.96 3.35
CA VAL A 335 23.72 9.35 3.46
C VAL A 335 22.71 10.28 4.14
N THR A 336 23.03 11.58 4.22
CA THR A 336 22.21 12.56 4.91
C THR A 336 20.86 12.78 4.22
N ALA A 337 19.79 12.81 5.00
CA ALA A 337 18.47 13.30 4.60
C ALA A 337 18.42 14.84 4.55
N PHE A 338 19.42 15.51 5.15
CA PHE A 338 19.53 16.97 5.22
C PHE A 338 20.83 17.46 4.57
N PRO A 339 20.95 17.40 3.23
CA PRO A 339 22.13 17.91 2.53
C PRO A 339 22.33 19.41 2.83
N ASN A 340 23.53 19.93 2.60
CA ASN A 340 23.85 21.35 2.78
C ASN A 340 23.36 22.20 1.60
N THR A 341 22.08 22.03 1.26
CA THR A 341 21.34 22.83 0.28
C THR A 341 20.29 23.67 1.01
N GLU A 342 19.74 24.69 0.36
CA GLU A 342 18.66 25.52 0.92
C GLU A 342 17.44 24.67 1.33
N SER A 343 17.05 23.72 0.48
CA SER A 343 15.99 22.74 0.76
C SER A 343 16.32 21.84 1.96
N GLY A 344 17.55 21.35 2.05
CA GLY A 344 18.01 20.51 3.16
C GLY A 344 18.10 21.27 4.49
N ASN A 345 18.44 22.57 4.45
CA ASN A 345 18.41 23.45 5.63
C ASN A 345 16.97 23.66 6.12
N ALA A 346 16.03 23.98 5.22
CA ALA A 346 14.62 24.16 5.57
C ALA A 346 13.99 22.88 6.14
N ALA A 347 14.31 21.72 5.56
CA ALA A 347 13.89 20.42 6.08
C ALA A 347 14.44 20.15 7.50
N HIS A 348 15.70 20.52 7.75
CA HIS A 348 16.33 20.36 9.06
C HIS A 348 15.74 21.29 10.13
N GLU A 349 15.41 22.54 9.77
CA GLU A 349 14.71 23.46 10.67
C GLU A 349 13.31 22.96 11.02
N TYR A 350 12.60 22.38 10.05
CA TYR A 350 11.31 21.77 10.31
C TYR A 350 11.45 20.56 11.25
N PHE A 351 12.43 19.69 11.01
CA PHE A 351 12.74 18.56 11.87
C PHE A 351 13.02 18.97 13.33
N LYS A 352 13.75 20.07 13.55
CA LYS A 352 14.07 20.60 14.90
C LYS A 352 12.84 20.98 15.71
N LYS A 353 11.69 21.25 15.09
CA LYS A 353 10.46 21.56 15.82
C LYS A 353 9.96 20.36 16.61
N VAL A 354 10.33 19.12 16.23
CA VAL A 354 10.02 17.80 16.84
C VAL A 354 8.53 17.53 17.02
N VAL A 355 7.82 18.42 17.73
CA VAL A 355 6.39 18.46 17.90
C VAL A 355 5.83 19.73 17.24
N ASP A 356 5.07 19.55 16.17
CA ASP A 356 4.33 20.63 15.52
C ASP A 356 3.05 20.07 14.91
N VAL A 357 1.94 20.78 15.08
CA VAL A 357 0.65 20.40 14.50
C VAL A 357 0.50 21.16 13.20
N HIS A 358 0.86 20.48 12.11
CA HIS A 358 0.69 21.04 10.77
C HIS A 358 -0.78 21.03 10.39
N VAL A 359 -1.33 22.20 10.05
CA VAL A 359 -2.70 22.34 9.55
C VAL A 359 -2.69 22.21 8.03
N ILE A 360 -3.57 21.36 7.49
CA ILE A 360 -3.71 21.17 6.04
C ILE A 360 -4.08 22.50 5.38
N LYS A 361 -3.29 22.94 4.39
CA LYS A 361 -3.52 24.22 3.69
C LYS A 361 -4.04 24.05 2.27
N THR A 362 -3.59 23.02 1.58
CA THR A 362 -3.72 22.92 0.12
C THR A 362 -4.49 21.69 -0.35
N THR A 363 -4.41 20.57 0.36
CA THR A 363 -5.02 19.30 -0.10
C THR A 363 -6.48 19.11 0.33
N ALA A 364 -6.88 19.69 1.47
CA ALA A 364 -8.23 19.53 2.00
C ALA A 364 -9.26 20.22 1.07
N GLY A 365 -10.27 19.46 0.64
CA GLY A 365 -11.34 19.93 -0.23
C GLY A 365 -10.89 20.25 -1.66
N ALA A 366 -9.70 19.83 -2.08
CA ALA A 366 -9.16 20.07 -3.41
C ALA A 366 -9.83 19.21 -4.51
N LEU A 367 -11.16 19.16 -4.53
CA LEU A 367 -11.96 18.39 -5.49
C LEU A 367 -12.34 19.27 -6.68
N SER A 368 -12.12 18.78 -7.91
CA SER A 368 -12.55 19.45 -9.13
C SER A 368 -13.45 18.55 -9.98
N PHE A 369 -14.70 18.96 -10.14
CA PHE A 369 -15.70 18.26 -10.98
C PHE A 369 -15.72 18.74 -12.44
N SER A 370 -14.82 19.65 -12.81
CA SER A 370 -14.78 20.27 -14.14
C SER A 370 -14.58 19.26 -15.29
N THR A 371 -13.95 18.12 -15.01
CA THR A 371 -13.61 17.10 -16.00
C THR A 371 -14.61 15.94 -16.08
N ILE A 372 -15.74 16.00 -15.35
CA ILE A 372 -16.73 14.90 -15.30
C ILE A 372 -17.32 14.55 -16.68
N GLY A 373 -17.36 15.51 -17.60
CA GLY A 373 -17.83 15.30 -18.97
C GLY A 373 -16.78 14.69 -19.92
N LYS A 374 -15.54 14.46 -19.47
CA LYS A 374 -14.46 13.91 -20.31
C LYS A 374 -14.35 12.39 -20.12
N GLY A 375 -14.06 11.66 -21.20
CA GLY A 375 -13.93 10.19 -21.18
C GLY A 375 -12.89 9.66 -20.18
N HIS A 376 -11.73 10.32 -20.07
CA HIS A 376 -10.66 9.90 -19.16
C HIS A 376 -11.04 9.98 -17.67
N PHE A 377 -12.01 10.83 -17.30
CA PHE A 377 -12.51 10.87 -15.93
C PHE A 377 -13.28 9.60 -15.58
N TRP A 378 -14.16 9.15 -16.49
CA TRP A 378 -14.92 7.91 -16.31
C TRP A 378 -14.03 6.66 -16.37
N GLU A 379 -13.00 6.68 -17.22
CA GLU A 379 -11.98 5.63 -17.25
C GLU A 379 -11.28 5.50 -15.88
N ALA A 380 -10.82 6.62 -15.30
CA ALA A 380 -10.21 6.63 -13.98
C ALA A 380 -11.19 6.18 -12.88
N LEU A 381 -12.43 6.70 -12.89
CA LEU A 381 -13.47 6.36 -11.91
C LEU A 381 -13.80 4.86 -11.92
N VAL A 382 -14.06 4.30 -13.11
CA VAL A 382 -14.34 2.87 -13.26
C VAL A 382 -13.13 2.05 -12.82
N THR A 383 -11.93 2.53 -13.12
CA THR A 383 -10.71 1.83 -12.75
C THR A 383 -10.48 1.79 -11.25
N PHE A 384 -10.60 2.91 -10.55
CA PHE A 384 -10.55 2.92 -9.09
C PHE A 384 -11.61 1.99 -8.51
N LEU A 385 -12.85 2.06 -9.01
CA LEU A 385 -13.94 1.23 -8.53
C LEU A 385 -13.66 -0.28 -8.64
N TYR A 386 -13.16 -0.81 -9.75
CA TYR A 386 -12.89 -2.25 -9.78
C TYR A 386 -11.60 -2.64 -9.03
N VAL A 387 -10.56 -1.78 -9.05
CA VAL A 387 -9.31 -2.04 -8.33
C VAL A 387 -9.57 -2.08 -6.82
N ASP A 388 -10.31 -1.13 -6.27
CA ASP A 388 -10.65 -1.07 -4.86
C ASP A 388 -11.62 -2.17 -4.44
N ILE A 389 -12.60 -2.55 -5.28
CA ILE A 389 -13.41 -3.76 -5.03
C ILE A 389 -12.49 -4.96 -4.82
N LEU A 390 -11.50 -5.14 -5.68
CA LEU A 390 -10.63 -6.32 -5.66
C LEU A 390 -9.63 -6.28 -4.51
N ASP A 391 -9.03 -5.13 -4.25
CA ASP A 391 -8.07 -4.93 -3.16
C ASP A 391 -8.75 -5.06 -1.79
N THR A 392 -9.77 -4.23 -1.51
CA THR A 392 -10.51 -4.26 -0.24
C THR A 392 -11.15 -5.62 0.02
N THR A 393 -11.73 -6.25 -1.00
CA THR A 393 -12.28 -7.61 -0.83
C THR A 393 -11.16 -8.61 -0.55
N GLY A 394 -10.08 -8.59 -1.34
CA GLY A 394 -8.96 -9.50 -1.17
C GLY A 394 -8.35 -9.41 0.22
N THR A 395 -8.08 -8.20 0.70
CA THR A 395 -7.47 -7.93 2.00
C THR A 395 -8.42 -8.26 3.16
N LEU A 396 -9.67 -7.80 3.13
CA LEU A 396 -10.64 -8.08 4.20
C LEU A 396 -10.91 -9.58 4.36
N TYR A 397 -11.15 -10.31 3.26
CA TYR A 397 -11.40 -11.75 3.34
C TYR A 397 -10.12 -12.52 3.74
N SER A 398 -8.95 -12.12 3.24
CA SER A 398 -7.67 -12.74 3.64
C SER A 398 -7.41 -12.56 5.14
N MET A 399 -7.62 -11.35 5.67
CA MET A 399 -7.41 -11.07 7.09
C MET A 399 -8.50 -11.69 7.98
N ALA A 400 -9.75 -11.71 7.53
CA ALA A 400 -10.82 -12.41 8.23
C ALA A 400 -10.53 -13.92 8.31
N ARG A 401 -10.05 -14.53 7.22
CA ARG A 401 -9.64 -15.94 7.21
C ARG A 401 -8.46 -16.20 8.12
N PHE A 402 -7.47 -15.31 8.09
CA PHE A 402 -6.29 -15.38 8.96
C PHE A 402 -6.65 -15.24 10.45
N ALA A 403 -7.65 -14.42 10.78
CA ALA A 403 -8.18 -14.28 12.13
C ALA A 403 -9.13 -15.43 12.56
N GLY A 404 -9.56 -16.27 11.61
CA GLY A 404 -10.51 -17.36 11.85
C GLY A 404 -11.97 -16.92 11.95
N PHE A 405 -12.35 -15.84 11.26
CA PHE A 405 -13.71 -15.29 11.24
C PHE A 405 -14.54 -15.65 10.00
N THR A 406 -14.00 -16.44 9.08
CA THR A 406 -14.70 -16.84 7.85
C THR A 406 -15.51 -18.12 8.01
N ASP A 407 -16.75 -18.08 7.55
CA ASP A 407 -17.68 -19.20 7.51
C ASP A 407 -17.50 -20.07 6.24
N GLN A 408 -18.20 -21.22 6.18
CA GLN A 408 -18.17 -22.15 5.04
C GLN A 408 -18.68 -21.52 3.73
N ASN A 409 -19.56 -20.51 3.83
CA ASN A 409 -20.10 -19.76 2.68
C ASN A 409 -19.14 -18.67 2.17
N GLY A 410 -17.95 -18.57 2.80
CA GLY A 410 -16.93 -17.57 2.53
C GLY A 410 -17.12 -16.27 3.32
N ASP A 411 -18.32 -15.95 3.80
CA ASP A 411 -18.65 -14.72 4.53
C ASP A 411 -17.97 -14.64 5.92
N PHE A 412 -17.85 -13.44 6.50
CA PHE A 412 -17.24 -13.26 7.83
C PHE A 412 -18.05 -12.36 8.77
N GLU A 413 -17.86 -12.54 10.08
CA GLU A 413 -18.57 -11.76 11.11
C GLU A 413 -18.26 -10.26 10.97
N GLY A 414 -19.30 -9.43 10.86
CA GLY A 414 -19.15 -7.97 10.76
C GLY A 414 -18.81 -7.45 9.36
N GLN A 415 -18.85 -8.30 8.31
CA GLN A 415 -18.51 -7.91 6.94
C GLN A 415 -19.24 -6.65 6.43
N TYR A 416 -20.53 -6.50 6.73
CA TYR A 416 -21.33 -5.35 6.28
C TYR A 416 -20.76 -4.02 6.82
N PHE A 417 -20.47 -3.97 8.13
CA PHE A 417 -19.88 -2.80 8.75
C PHE A 417 -18.42 -2.59 8.36
N ALA A 418 -17.69 -3.66 8.04
CA ALA A 418 -16.32 -3.57 7.53
C ALA A 418 -16.29 -2.84 6.18
N PHE A 419 -17.16 -3.21 5.23
CA PHE A 419 -17.26 -2.54 3.94
C PHE A 419 -17.77 -1.10 4.03
N ILE A 420 -18.69 -0.81 4.96
CA ILE A 420 -19.13 0.58 5.21
C ILE A 420 -17.99 1.42 5.78
N SER A 421 -17.22 0.86 6.72
CA SER A 421 -16.06 1.54 7.30
C SER A 421 -15.03 1.89 6.24
N ASP A 422 -14.73 0.95 5.36
CA ASP A 422 -13.84 1.11 4.22
C ASP A 422 -14.32 2.23 3.28
N ALA A 423 -15.55 2.13 2.77
CA ALA A 423 -16.13 3.13 1.87
C ALA A 423 -16.19 4.54 2.49
N THR A 424 -16.55 4.63 3.78
CA THR A 424 -16.55 5.92 4.51
C THR A 424 -15.14 6.50 4.61
N SER A 425 -14.14 5.65 4.81
CA SER A 425 -12.74 6.07 4.88
C SER A 425 -12.22 6.57 3.54
N ILE A 426 -12.64 5.98 2.42
CA ILE A 426 -12.34 6.47 1.07
C ILE A 426 -12.89 7.89 0.87
N VAL A 427 -14.17 8.10 1.21
CA VAL A 427 -14.82 9.42 1.12
C VAL A 427 -14.05 10.45 1.96
N VAL A 428 -13.76 10.14 3.23
CA VAL A 428 -13.00 11.03 4.11
C VAL A 428 -11.57 11.26 3.60
N GLY A 429 -10.90 10.23 3.11
CA GLY A 429 -9.57 10.30 2.53
C GLY A 429 -9.51 11.27 1.35
N SER A 430 -10.42 11.10 0.38
CA SER A 430 -10.50 12.01 -0.79
C SER A 430 -10.79 13.46 -0.41
N LEU A 431 -11.61 13.69 0.64
CA LEU A 431 -11.91 15.05 1.13
C LEU A 431 -10.69 15.70 1.78
N LEU A 432 -9.81 14.92 2.41
CA LEU A 432 -8.55 15.42 2.97
C LEU A 432 -7.44 15.52 1.91
N GLY A 433 -7.73 15.04 0.70
CA GLY A 433 -6.82 15.04 -0.44
C GLY A 433 -5.82 13.92 -0.40
N THR A 434 -6.19 12.74 0.10
CA THR A 434 -5.41 11.50 -0.08
C THR A 434 -6.16 10.53 -1.00
N SER A 435 -5.41 9.61 -1.57
CA SER A 435 -5.86 8.41 -2.28
C SER A 435 -6.78 7.49 -1.46
N PRO A 436 -7.43 6.48 -2.11
CA PRO A 436 -8.37 5.58 -1.45
C PRO A 436 -7.78 4.91 -0.21
N VAL A 437 -8.53 4.91 0.89
CA VAL A 437 -8.19 4.24 2.15
C VAL A 437 -8.78 2.85 2.14
N THR A 438 -7.95 1.83 2.42
CA THR A 438 -8.37 0.42 2.43
C THR A 438 -7.88 -0.31 3.69
N ALA A 439 -8.37 -1.54 3.88
CA ALA A 439 -7.91 -2.43 4.93
C ALA A 439 -6.48 -2.95 4.67
N TYR A 440 -5.60 -2.79 5.66
CA TYR A 440 -4.17 -3.11 5.54
C TYR A 440 -3.84 -4.54 5.97
N ILE A 441 -2.98 -5.21 5.18
CA ILE A 441 -2.56 -6.61 5.42
C ILE A 441 -1.58 -6.75 6.58
N GLU A 442 -0.92 -5.66 6.97
CA GLU A 442 -0.02 -5.53 8.13
C GLU A 442 -0.77 -5.80 9.44
N SER A 443 -2.10 -5.67 9.43
CA SER A 443 -2.99 -6.10 10.52
C SER A 443 -2.82 -7.57 10.88
N SER A 444 -2.31 -8.40 9.96
CA SER A 444 -1.93 -9.80 10.23
C SER A 444 -0.95 -9.93 11.39
N THR A 445 -0.06 -8.96 11.61
CA THR A 445 0.91 -9.01 12.71
C THR A 445 0.24 -8.83 14.07
N GLY A 446 -0.73 -7.93 14.19
CA GLY A 446 -1.57 -7.79 15.38
C GLY A 446 -2.46 -8.99 15.61
N ILE A 447 -3.04 -9.57 14.55
CA ILE A 447 -3.80 -10.81 14.64
C ILE A 447 -2.91 -11.95 15.16
N ARG A 448 -1.67 -12.04 14.68
CA ARG A 448 -0.68 -13.03 15.14
C ARG A 448 -0.26 -12.84 16.60
N GLU A 449 -0.27 -11.60 17.11
CA GLU A 449 -0.08 -11.29 18.53
C GLU A 449 -1.31 -11.63 19.41
N GLY A 450 -2.41 -12.07 18.79
CA GLY A 450 -3.64 -12.48 19.47
C GLY A 450 -4.74 -11.43 19.45
N GLY A 451 -4.61 -10.35 18.66
CA GLY A 451 -5.68 -9.37 18.44
C GLY A 451 -6.85 -9.99 17.68
N ARG A 452 -8.05 -9.87 18.24
CA ARG A 452 -9.28 -10.48 17.69
C ARG A 452 -10.48 -9.56 17.71
N THR A 453 -10.36 -8.36 18.27
CA THR A 453 -11.50 -7.45 18.41
C THR A 453 -11.20 -6.09 17.80
N GLY A 454 -12.23 -5.27 17.65
CA GLY A 454 -12.09 -3.87 17.27
C GLY A 454 -11.27 -3.03 18.23
N LEU A 455 -10.97 -3.52 19.45
CA LEU A 455 -10.08 -2.84 20.38
C LEU A 455 -8.64 -2.76 19.85
N THR A 456 -8.22 -3.74 19.06
CA THR A 456 -6.95 -3.69 18.31
C THR A 456 -6.97 -2.50 17.34
N ALA A 457 -8.03 -2.34 16.54
CA ALA A 457 -8.18 -1.21 15.61
C ALA A 457 -8.28 0.14 16.33
N LEU A 458 -8.96 0.21 17.48
CA LEU A 458 -9.02 1.43 18.31
C LEU A 458 -7.67 1.81 18.92
N THR A 459 -6.85 0.83 19.26
CA THR A 459 -5.49 1.08 19.72
C THR A 459 -4.65 1.69 18.59
N VAL A 460 -4.78 1.16 17.37
CA VAL A 460 -4.13 1.72 16.17
C VAL A 460 -4.62 3.15 15.91
N ALA A 461 -5.93 3.40 16.02
CA ALA A 461 -6.51 4.74 15.94
C ALA A 461 -5.88 5.70 16.96
N GLY A 462 -5.71 5.26 18.22
CA GLY A 462 -5.00 6.04 19.24
C GLY A 462 -3.55 6.39 18.86
N TYR A 463 -2.83 5.48 18.22
CA TYR A 463 -1.47 5.77 17.74
C TYR A 463 -1.44 6.71 16.53
N PHE A 464 -2.39 6.60 15.59
CA PHE A 464 -2.57 7.62 14.55
C PHE A 464 -2.87 8.98 15.16
N PHE A 465 -3.73 9.06 16.16
CA PHE A 465 -3.97 10.31 16.88
C PHE A 465 -2.68 10.89 17.49
N LEU A 466 -1.84 10.04 18.10
CA LEU A 466 -0.53 10.48 18.61
C LEU A 466 0.41 10.95 17.49
N ALA A 467 0.33 10.36 16.30
CA ALA A 467 1.18 10.71 15.16
C ALA A 467 0.98 12.16 14.68
N PHE A 468 -0.18 12.80 14.92
CA PHE A 468 -0.39 14.23 14.59
C PHE A 468 0.66 15.14 15.22
N PHE A 469 1.05 14.85 16.45
CA PHE A 469 2.02 15.66 17.19
C PHE A 469 3.44 15.48 16.65
N PHE A 470 3.76 14.33 16.04
CA PHE A 470 5.10 14.00 15.56
C PHE A 470 5.25 14.14 14.03
N THR A 471 4.38 14.92 13.39
CA THR A 471 4.42 15.16 11.94
C THR A 471 5.80 15.61 11.43
N PRO A 472 6.52 16.54 12.09
CA PRO A 472 7.87 16.94 11.63
C PRO A 472 8.89 15.81 11.65
N LEU A 473 8.80 14.92 12.65
CA LEU A 473 9.67 13.76 12.76
C LEU A 473 9.40 12.78 11.62
N LEU A 474 8.12 12.51 11.34
CA LEU A 474 7.69 11.57 10.31
C LEU A 474 8.00 12.07 8.89
N ALA A 475 7.91 13.38 8.65
CA ALA A 475 8.27 14.00 7.38
C ALA A 475 9.77 13.87 7.04
N SER A 476 10.62 13.64 8.05
CA SER A 476 12.06 13.53 7.87
C SER A 476 12.56 12.12 7.52
N ILE A 477 11.66 11.14 7.40
CA ILE A 477 12.00 9.77 7.04
C ILE A 477 12.39 9.74 5.54
N PRO A 478 13.62 9.35 5.20
CA PRO A 478 14.06 9.33 3.80
C PRO A 478 13.48 8.13 3.04
N SER A 479 13.37 8.23 1.71
CA SER A 479 12.80 7.18 0.86
C SER A 479 13.61 5.87 0.89
N TRP A 480 14.93 5.93 1.06
CA TRP A 480 15.76 4.73 1.20
C TRP A 480 15.57 3.99 2.55
N ALA A 481 14.99 4.64 3.58
CA ALA A 481 14.56 3.95 4.80
C ALA A 481 13.23 3.19 4.61
N VAL A 482 12.42 3.65 3.66
CA VAL A 482 11.11 3.10 3.31
C VAL A 482 11.22 1.88 2.39
N GLY A 483 12.19 1.87 1.48
CA GLY A 483 12.38 0.79 0.51
C GLY A 483 12.42 -0.62 1.10
N PRO A 484 13.25 -0.89 2.14
CA PRO A 484 13.35 -2.22 2.72
C PRO A 484 12.02 -2.77 3.29
N PRO A 485 11.25 -2.01 4.09
CA PRO A 485 9.88 -2.39 4.43
C PRO A 485 9.01 -2.82 3.25
N LEU A 486 8.99 -2.05 2.14
CA LEU A 486 8.18 -2.36 0.96
C LEU A 486 8.55 -3.72 0.35
N ILE A 487 9.84 -4.02 0.29
CA ILE A 487 10.33 -5.32 -0.20
C ILE A 487 9.87 -6.45 0.74
N LEU A 488 9.97 -6.26 2.05
CA LEU A 488 9.52 -7.27 3.03
C LEU A 488 7.99 -7.45 3.02
N VAL A 489 7.22 -6.39 2.80
CA VAL A 489 5.76 -6.50 2.63
C VAL A 489 5.45 -7.40 1.44
N GLY A 490 6.17 -7.25 0.32
CA GLY A 490 6.06 -8.18 -0.82
C GLY A 490 6.31 -9.64 -0.44
N VAL A 491 7.32 -9.91 0.40
CA VAL A 491 7.59 -11.26 0.93
C VAL A 491 6.43 -11.80 1.77
N LEU A 492 5.84 -10.97 2.64
CA LEU A 492 4.73 -11.37 3.50
C LEU A 492 3.47 -11.70 2.69
N MET A 493 3.18 -10.91 1.64
CA MET A 493 2.02 -11.12 0.78
C MET A 493 2.19 -12.31 -0.17
N MET A 494 3.43 -12.67 -0.53
CA MET A 494 3.71 -13.82 -1.40
C MET A 494 3.23 -15.15 -0.80
N ARG A 495 2.97 -15.21 0.52
CA ARG A 495 2.43 -16.41 1.17
C ARG A 495 1.07 -16.85 0.60
N SER A 496 0.23 -15.93 0.14
CA SER A 496 -1.11 -16.26 -0.40
C SER A 496 -1.03 -17.08 -1.70
N VAL A 497 0.08 -17.00 -2.44
CA VAL A 497 0.35 -17.78 -3.66
C VAL A 497 0.33 -19.28 -3.40
N ALA A 498 0.66 -19.72 -2.18
CA ALA A 498 0.61 -21.12 -1.79
C ALA A 498 -0.82 -21.68 -1.71
N GLU A 499 -1.85 -20.84 -1.68
CA GLU A 499 -3.26 -21.27 -1.64
C GLU A 499 -3.85 -21.54 -3.04
N ILE A 500 -3.09 -21.28 -4.10
CA ILE A 500 -3.53 -21.45 -5.49
C ILE A 500 -3.29 -22.90 -5.91
N GLU A 501 -4.25 -23.50 -6.62
CA GLU A 501 -4.16 -24.88 -7.09
C GLU A 501 -3.29 -24.96 -8.34
N TRP A 502 -1.97 -24.94 -8.16
CA TRP A 502 -0.98 -24.93 -9.25
C TRP A 502 -1.02 -26.14 -10.18
N ASN A 503 -1.67 -27.24 -9.77
CA ASN A 503 -1.84 -28.41 -10.61
C ASN A 503 -2.93 -28.21 -11.68
N ASP A 504 -3.90 -27.33 -11.45
CA ASP A 504 -4.90 -26.97 -12.46
C ASP A 504 -4.46 -25.73 -13.23
N MET A 505 -4.10 -25.91 -14.51
CA MET A 505 -3.67 -24.81 -15.37
C MET A 505 -4.76 -23.75 -15.58
N LYS A 506 -6.04 -24.09 -15.41
CA LYS A 506 -7.14 -23.13 -15.48
C LYS A 506 -7.16 -22.14 -14.31
N GLU A 507 -6.59 -22.52 -13.18
CA GLU A 507 -6.39 -21.63 -12.04
C GLU A 507 -4.98 -21.01 -12.03
N ALA A 508 -3.96 -21.81 -12.33
CA ALA A 508 -2.56 -21.40 -12.29
C ALA A 508 -2.22 -20.31 -13.31
N VAL A 509 -2.71 -20.41 -14.55
CA VAL A 509 -2.38 -19.44 -15.62
C VAL A 509 -2.97 -18.06 -15.31
N PRO A 510 -4.29 -17.90 -15.01
CA PRO A 510 -4.83 -16.61 -14.61
C PRO A 510 -4.14 -15.99 -13.39
N ALA A 511 -3.80 -16.83 -12.40
CA ALA A 511 -3.05 -16.39 -11.23
C ALA A 511 -1.68 -15.84 -11.61
N PHE A 512 -0.89 -16.59 -12.39
CA PHE A 512 0.43 -16.16 -12.84
C PHE A 512 0.40 -14.86 -13.64
N ILE A 513 -0.54 -14.73 -14.58
CA ILE A 513 -0.73 -13.50 -15.37
C ILE A 513 -1.06 -12.32 -14.48
N THR A 514 -1.92 -12.51 -13.47
CA THR A 514 -2.24 -11.49 -12.47
C THR A 514 -0.99 -11.03 -11.72
N LEU A 515 -0.15 -11.98 -11.27
CA LEU A 515 1.07 -11.69 -10.51
C LEU A 515 2.08 -10.88 -11.32
N ILE A 516 2.37 -11.30 -12.56
CA ILE A 516 3.47 -10.74 -13.35
C ILE A 516 3.12 -9.41 -14.00
N LEU A 517 1.86 -9.22 -14.44
CA LEU A 517 1.46 -8.01 -15.15
C LEU A 517 1.41 -6.78 -14.23
N MET A 518 1.09 -6.92 -12.94
CA MET A 518 1.01 -5.79 -12.02
C MET A 518 2.31 -4.96 -11.95
N PRO A 519 3.48 -5.54 -11.60
CA PRO A 519 4.73 -4.79 -11.56
C PRO A 519 5.22 -4.37 -12.96
N LEU A 520 5.09 -5.24 -13.96
CA LEU A 520 5.67 -4.99 -15.29
C LEU A 520 4.90 -3.93 -16.08
N THR A 521 3.59 -3.80 -15.86
CA THR A 521 2.78 -2.73 -16.45
C THR A 521 2.65 -1.51 -15.56
N TYR A 522 3.25 -1.57 -14.35
CA TYR A 522 3.13 -0.54 -13.32
C TYR A 522 1.67 -0.17 -13.02
N SER A 523 0.77 -1.15 -13.13
CA SER A 523 -0.69 -0.94 -13.09
C SER A 523 -1.38 -2.19 -12.54
N ILE A 524 -1.95 -2.04 -11.34
CA ILE A 524 -2.75 -3.09 -10.69
C ILE A 524 -3.95 -3.44 -11.56
N ALA A 525 -4.57 -2.41 -12.12
CA ALA A 525 -5.64 -2.45 -13.09
C ALA A 525 -5.39 -3.45 -14.23
N TYR A 526 -4.28 -3.28 -14.97
CA TYR A 526 -3.94 -4.16 -16.09
C TYR A 526 -3.60 -5.58 -15.64
N GLY A 527 -2.99 -5.74 -14.46
CA GLY A 527 -2.77 -7.06 -13.87
C GLY A 527 -4.08 -7.82 -13.62
N LEU A 528 -5.07 -7.16 -13.02
CA LEU A 528 -6.38 -7.75 -12.74
C LEU A 528 -7.15 -8.05 -14.03
N ILE A 529 -7.16 -7.13 -15.00
CA ILE A 529 -7.81 -7.33 -16.30
C ILE A 529 -7.19 -8.54 -17.01
N GLY A 530 -5.87 -8.65 -17.04
CA GLY A 530 -5.17 -9.79 -17.64
C GLY A 530 -5.54 -11.11 -16.96
N GLY A 531 -5.60 -11.12 -15.63
CA GLY A 531 -6.03 -12.27 -14.84
C GLY A 531 -7.46 -12.72 -15.12
N ILE A 532 -8.42 -11.80 -14.99
CA ILE A 532 -9.84 -12.08 -15.22
C ILE A 532 -10.09 -12.47 -16.68
N GLY A 533 -9.48 -11.76 -17.63
CA GLY A 533 -9.60 -12.06 -19.05
C GLY A 533 -9.11 -13.45 -19.39
N THR A 534 -7.94 -13.82 -18.86
CA THR A 534 -7.38 -15.17 -19.07
C THR A 534 -8.25 -16.24 -18.42
N TYR A 535 -8.78 -15.99 -17.22
CA TYR A 535 -9.72 -16.90 -16.56
C TYR A 535 -10.98 -17.14 -17.39
N ILE A 536 -11.59 -16.06 -17.91
CA ILE A 536 -12.78 -16.13 -18.76
C ILE A 536 -12.50 -16.93 -20.02
N VAL A 537 -11.38 -16.65 -20.72
CA VAL A 537 -11.01 -17.35 -21.96
C VAL A 537 -10.84 -18.85 -21.73
N LEU A 538 -10.17 -19.25 -20.65
CA LEU A 538 -9.93 -20.67 -20.35
C LEU A 538 -11.21 -21.43 -19.93
N HIS A 539 -12.16 -20.75 -19.30
CA HIS A 539 -13.45 -21.33 -18.92
C HIS A 539 -14.54 -21.20 -20.00
N LEU A 540 -14.30 -20.39 -21.04
CA LEU A 540 -15.26 -20.11 -22.11
C LEU A 540 -15.72 -21.40 -22.80
N TRP A 541 -14.79 -22.34 -23.02
CA TRP A 541 -15.08 -23.63 -23.65
C TRP A 541 -16.03 -24.48 -22.82
N GLU A 542 -15.84 -24.53 -21.50
CA GLU A 542 -16.67 -25.33 -20.59
C GLU A 542 -18.05 -24.71 -20.39
N TRP A 543 -18.11 -23.39 -20.28
CA TRP A 543 -19.37 -22.66 -20.24
C TRP A 543 -20.15 -22.83 -21.55
N GLY A 544 -19.45 -22.77 -22.70
CA GLY A 544 -20.03 -23.03 -24.01
C GLY A 544 -20.54 -24.46 -24.17
N ALA A 545 -19.76 -25.45 -23.73
CA ALA A 545 -20.16 -26.85 -23.75
C ALA A 545 -21.38 -27.12 -22.86
N HIS A 546 -21.41 -26.57 -21.63
CA HIS A 546 -22.58 -26.64 -20.75
C HIS A 546 -23.81 -25.94 -21.33
N LEU A 547 -23.62 -24.81 -22.01
CA LEU A 547 -24.71 -24.08 -22.66
C LEU A 547 -25.28 -24.89 -23.85
N LEU A 548 -24.41 -25.45 -24.69
CA LEU A 548 -24.80 -26.31 -25.82
C LEU A 548 -25.49 -27.61 -25.38
N LEU A 549 -25.08 -28.17 -24.24
CA LEU A 549 -25.78 -29.28 -23.59
C LEU A 549 -27.16 -28.87 -23.07
N ARG A 550 -27.29 -27.67 -22.47
CA ARG A 550 -28.59 -27.11 -22.05
C ARG A 550 -29.55 -26.85 -23.21
N PHE A 551 -29.03 -26.48 -24.37
CA PHE A 551 -29.82 -26.25 -25.59
C PHE A 551 -30.00 -27.50 -26.47
N GLY A 552 -29.55 -28.68 -26.01
CA GLY A 552 -29.81 -29.96 -26.68
C GLY A 552 -29.10 -30.14 -28.03
N VAL A 553 -28.08 -29.35 -28.34
CA VAL A 553 -27.34 -29.39 -29.61
C VAL A 553 -26.30 -30.51 -29.62
N ILE A 554 -25.86 -30.96 -28.44
CA ILE A 554 -24.90 -32.05 -28.26
C ILE A 554 -25.56 -33.13 -27.40
N ASN A 555 -25.73 -34.34 -27.95
CA ASN A 555 -26.02 -35.53 -27.13
C ASN A 555 -24.70 -36.00 -26.51
N LYS A 556 -24.68 -36.21 -25.17
CA LYS A 556 -23.51 -36.66 -24.41
C LYS A 556 -22.72 -37.75 -25.15
N PRO A 557 -21.44 -37.54 -25.46
CA PRO A 557 -20.48 -38.62 -25.48
C PRO A 557 -19.64 -38.56 -24.19
N ILE A 558 -19.71 -39.65 -23.43
CA ILE A 558 -18.67 -40.08 -22.48
C ILE A 558 -18.66 -39.38 -21.11
N GLU A 559 -19.65 -39.72 -20.29
CA GLU A 559 -19.50 -39.74 -18.82
C GLU A 559 -19.10 -41.14 -18.29
N ARG A 560 -18.85 -42.12 -19.17
CA ARG A 560 -18.49 -43.49 -18.73
C ARG A 560 -17.01 -43.74 -18.46
N GLU A 561 -16.10 -42.85 -18.81
CA GLU A 561 -14.66 -43.07 -18.52
C GLU A 561 -14.21 -42.46 -17.18
N ARG A 562 -14.82 -41.36 -16.70
CA ARG A 562 -14.44 -40.74 -15.42
C ARG A 562 -14.96 -41.44 -14.18
N GLU A 563 -16.08 -42.18 -14.26
CA GLU A 563 -16.54 -43.04 -13.16
C GLU A 563 -15.69 -44.32 -13.06
N GLY A 564 -15.29 -44.91 -14.19
CA GLY A 564 -14.41 -46.08 -14.21
C GLY A 564 -12.97 -45.81 -13.70
N GLU A 565 -12.44 -44.61 -13.93
CA GLU A 565 -11.13 -44.22 -13.38
C GLU A 565 -11.18 -43.84 -11.89
N ARG A 566 -12.27 -43.23 -11.41
CA ARG A 566 -12.47 -42.98 -9.97
C ARG A 566 -12.69 -44.28 -9.18
N GLU A 567 -13.38 -45.27 -9.75
CA GLU A 567 -13.54 -46.57 -9.11
C GLU A 567 -12.23 -47.41 -9.14
N ARG A 568 -11.40 -47.29 -10.18
CA ARG A 568 -10.07 -47.92 -10.21
C ARG A 568 -9.07 -47.28 -9.23
N GLN A 569 -9.11 -45.96 -9.04
CA GLN A 569 -8.27 -45.28 -8.04
C GLN A 569 -8.73 -45.55 -6.59
N ASN A 570 -10.03 -45.68 -6.33
CA ASN A 570 -10.52 -46.01 -5.00
C ASN A 570 -10.29 -47.48 -4.60
N ASN A 571 -10.34 -48.42 -5.55
CA ASN A 571 -10.04 -49.83 -5.26
C ASN A 571 -8.54 -50.16 -5.21
N GLY A 572 -7.66 -49.29 -5.74
CA GLY A 572 -6.20 -49.49 -5.72
C GLY A 572 -5.52 -49.12 -4.40
N ASN A 573 -6.12 -48.24 -3.59
CA ASN A 573 -5.52 -47.75 -2.34
C ASN A 573 -5.82 -48.59 -1.08
N GLY A 574 -6.53 -49.71 -1.23
CA GLY A 574 -6.91 -50.60 -0.12
C GLY A 574 -5.91 -51.72 0.21
N SER A 575 -4.80 -51.88 -0.52
CA SER A 575 -3.86 -53.00 -0.33
C SER A 575 -2.37 -52.66 -0.21
N SER A 576 -1.98 -51.38 -0.14
CA SER A 576 -0.56 -51.00 -0.05
C SER A 576 -0.13 -50.36 1.28
N ALA A 577 -0.97 -50.37 2.31
CA ALA A 577 -0.65 -49.82 3.64
C ALA A 577 -0.06 -50.86 4.64
N LYS A 578 0.47 -51.99 4.16
CA LYS A 578 1.18 -52.99 4.97
C LYS A 578 2.43 -53.52 4.25
N ALA A 579 3.41 -52.67 3.98
CA ALA A 579 4.79 -53.08 3.67
C ALA A 579 5.71 -51.85 3.56
N ALA A 580 6.09 -51.25 4.68
CA ALA A 580 7.27 -50.36 4.76
C ALA A 580 7.69 -50.15 6.23
N GLU A 581 7.89 -51.26 6.93
CA GLU A 581 8.90 -51.36 7.98
C GLU A 581 9.96 -52.31 7.42
N ILE A 582 11.24 -52.02 7.68
CA ILE A 582 12.47 -52.81 7.46
C ILE A 582 13.45 -52.21 6.41
N GLU A 583 14.66 -51.85 6.93
CA GLU A 583 15.98 -51.66 6.28
C GLU A 583 16.17 -50.46 5.31
N VAL A 584 17.18 -49.57 5.39
CA VAL A 584 18.51 -49.48 6.01
C VAL A 584 18.77 -48.04 6.45
#